data_AF-A0A8X6S755-F1
#
_entry.id   AF-A0A8X6S755-F1
#
_cell.length_a   1.000
_cell.length_b   1.000
_cell.length_c   1.000
_cell.angle_alpha   90.00
_cell.angle_beta   90.00
_cell.angle_gamma   90.00
#
_symmetry.space_group_name_H-M   'P 1'
#
loop_
_entity.id
_entity.type
_entity.pdbx_description
1 polymer ?
#
loop_
_entity_poly.entity_id
_entity_poly.type
_entity_poly.pdbx_seq_one_letter_code
_entity_poly.pdbx_strand_id
1 'polypeptide(L)'
;MAVAHCTASTAEIRAAVGTTVTQQTVRSQLLQRQLRARHPVACIPLTSSHCHLRRKWCQARVHWRMEWNSVVFSDGSRFCLGARDIRVLVGRRPRERLPSNCPRPRHIDPTPGVMV
;
A
#
# COMPACT_ATOMS: atom_id res chain seq x y z
N MET A 1 3.86 14.66 6.20
CA MET A 1 4.92 14.44 5.18
C MET A 1 4.36 13.49 4.15
N ALA A 2 3.87 14.00 3.02
CA ALA A 2 3.44 13.16 1.91
C ALA A 2 4.68 12.45 1.37
N VAL A 3 4.66 11.11 1.33
CA VAL A 3 5.69 10.36 0.60
C VAL A 3 5.43 10.64 -0.87
N ALA A 4 6.20 11.56 -1.45
CA ALA A 4 6.14 11.80 -2.88
C ALA A 4 6.58 10.52 -3.59
N HIS A 5 5.69 9.97 -4.43
CA HIS A 5 6.06 8.94 -5.38
C HIS A 5 6.91 9.61 -6.46
N CYS A 6 8.23 9.64 -6.28
CA CYS A 6 9.13 10.05 -7.34
C CYS A 6 9.25 8.91 -8.35
N THR A 7 8.21 8.73 -9.18
CA THR A 7 8.36 7.97 -10.43
C THR A 7 9.08 8.88 -11.41
N ALA A 8 10.39 8.67 -11.58
CA ALA A 8 11.15 9.45 -12.54
C ALA A 8 10.75 9.07 -13.96
N SER A 9 10.30 10.04 -14.76
CA SER A 9 9.96 9.79 -16.16
C SER A 9 11.22 9.56 -16.99
N THR A 10 11.10 8.86 -18.12
CA THR A 10 12.23 8.68 -19.06
C THR A 10 12.82 10.02 -19.52
N ALA A 11 12.01 11.07 -19.58
CA ALA A 11 12.44 12.43 -19.91
C ALA A 11 13.29 13.04 -18.81
N GLU A 12 12.92 12.88 -17.54
CA GLU A 12 13.69 13.36 -16.38
C GLU A 12 15.04 12.65 -16.27
N ILE A 13 15.06 11.33 -16.50
CA ILE A 13 16.29 10.54 -16.50
C ILE A 13 17.22 11.02 -17.63
N ARG A 14 16.67 11.26 -18.82
CA ARG A 14 17.44 11.77 -19.96
C ARG A 14 17.99 13.17 -19.69
N ALA A 15 17.18 14.06 -19.10
CA ALA A 15 17.60 15.41 -18.74
C ALA A 15 18.73 15.39 -17.69
N ALA A 16 18.66 14.49 -16.71
CA ALA A 16 19.69 14.36 -15.68
C ALA A 16 21.00 13.71 -16.18
N VAL A 17 20.90 12.72 -17.08
CA VAL A 17 22.06 11.95 -17.58
C VAL A 17 22.66 12.57 -18.84
N GLY A 18 21.94 13.44 -19.54
CA GLY A 18 22.40 14.13 -20.75
C GLY A 18 22.52 13.23 -21.99
N THR A 19 22.10 11.96 -21.90
CA THR A 19 22.18 11.00 -23.01
C THR A 19 20.95 10.11 -23.07
N THR A 20 20.69 9.52 -24.24
CA THR A 20 19.59 8.57 -24.43
C THR A 20 19.94 7.24 -23.77
N VAL A 21 19.22 6.92 -22.69
CA VAL A 21 19.38 5.67 -21.96
C VAL A 21 18.22 4.72 -22.26
N THR A 22 18.51 3.43 -22.45
CA THR A 22 17.48 2.41 -22.66
C THR A 22 16.96 1.88 -21.32
N GLN A 23 15.73 1.34 -21.30
CA GLN A 23 15.17 0.70 -20.10
C GLN A 23 16.03 -0.48 -19.61
N GLN A 24 16.67 -1.22 -20.53
CA GLN A 24 17.57 -2.33 -20.23
C GLN A 24 18.78 -1.85 -19.40
N THR A 25 19.38 -0.73 -19.83
CA THR A 25 20.53 -0.11 -19.13
C THR A 25 20.11 0.38 -17.75
N VAL A 26 18.97 1.05 -17.63
CA VAL A 26 18.43 1.52 -16.34
C VAL A 26 18.19 0.34 -15.39
N ARG A 27 17.54 -0.74 -15.87
CA ARG A 27 17.29 -1.94 -15.05
C ARG A 27 18.59 -2.60 -14.60
N SER A 28 19.57 -2.72 -15.49
CA SER A 28 20.87 -3.33 -15.17
C SER A 28 21.62 -2.52 -14.11
N GLN A 29 21.61 -1.19 -14.23
CA GLN A 29 22.23 -0.28 -13.27
C GLN A 29 21.56 -0.34 -11.89
N LEU A 30 20.22 -0.40 -11.84
CA LEU A 30 19.49 -0.56 -10.58
C LEU A 30 19.83 -1.90 -9.90
N LEU A 31 19.94 -2.99 -10.66
CA LEU A 31 20.34 -4.30 -10.14
C LEU A 31 21.78 -4.31 -9.63
N GLN A 32 22.72 -3.69 -10.36
CA GLN A 32 24.12 -3.54 -9.94
C GLN A 32 24.25 -2.75 -8.63
N ARG A 33 23.32 -1.83 -8.35
CA ARG A 33 23.24 -1.07 -7.10
C ARG A 33 22.33 -1.70 -6.05
N GLN A 34 21.86 -2.93 -6.28
CA GLN A 34 20.94 -3.68 -5.41
C GLN A 34 19.62 -2.94 -5.10
N LEU A 35 19.23 -1.99 -5.96
CA LEU A 35 17.97 -1.26 -5.85
C LEU A 35 16.85 -2.12 -6.42
N ARG A 36 15.86 -2.43 -5.57
CA ARG A 36 14.67 -3.19 -5.95
C ARG A 36 13.44 -2.30 -5.83
N ALA A 37 12.54 -2.41 -6.80
CA ALA A 37 11.22 -1.80 -6.69
C ALA A 37 10.47 -2.39 -5.48
N ARG A 38 9.85 -1.51 -4.70
CA ARG A 38 8.98 -1.89 -3.57
C ARG A 38 7.62 -1.23 -3.76
N HIS A 39 6.57 -1.94 -3.37
CA HIS A 39 5.27 -1.31 -3.28
C HIS A 39 5.26 -0.41 -2.03
N PRO A 40 4.88 0.88 -2.15
CA PRO A 40 4.72 1.74 -0.98
C PRO A 40 3.63 1.18 -0.07
N VAL A 41 3.77 1.40 1.24
CA VAL A 41 2.71 1.04 2.19
C VAL A 41 1.50 1.93 1.90
N ALA A 42 0.32 1.32 1.77
CA ALA A 42 -0.92 2.06 1.63
C ALA A 42 -1.20 2.78 2.95
N CYS A 43 -1.12 4.12 2.92
CA CYS A 43 -1.35 4.97 4.07
C CYS A 43 -2.47 5.97 3.74
N ILE A 44 -3.32 6.24 4.73
CA ILE A 44 -4.28 7.35 4.64
C ILE A 44 -3.47 8.65 4.74
N PRO A 45 -3.50 9.53 3.72
CA PRO A 45 -2.78 10.80 3.79
C PRO A 45 -3.33 11.64 4.94
N LEU A 46 -2.45 12.04 5.87
CA LEU A 46 -2.81 12.96 6.94
C LEU A 46 -2.52 14.39 6.51
N THR A 47 -3.45 15.30 6.83
CA THR A 47 -3.20 16.74 6.74
C THR A 47 -2.09 17.13 7.72
N SER A 48 -1.45 18.28 7.49
CA SER A 48 -0.42 18.80 8.39
C SER A 48 -0.95 18.96 9.82
N SER A 49 -2.16 19.51 9.96
CA SER A 49 -2.85 19.70 11.24
C SER A 49 -3.10 18.37 11.97
N HIS A 50 -3.57 17.34 11.25
CA HIS A 50 -3.74 16.01 11.84
C HIS A 50 -2.41 15.40 12.30
N CYS A 51 -1.33 15.59 11.56
CA CYS A 51 0.00 15.11 11.97
C CYS A 51 0.45 15.78 13.27
N HIS A 52 0.28 17.10 13.38
CA HIS A 52 0.63 17.85 14.57
C HIS A 52 -0.20 17.42 15.79
N LEU A 53 -1.52 17.35 15.64
CA LEU A 53 -2.42 16.99 16.73
C LEU A 53 -2.14 15.57 17.26
N ARG A 54 -1.99 14.59 16.34
CA ARG A 54 -1.64 13.22 16.73
C ARG A 54 -0.31 13.15 17.46
N ARG A 55 0.72 13.87 16.99
CA ARG A 55 2.02 13.93 17.66
C ARG A 55 1.90 14.50 19.07
N LYS A 56 1.22 15.64 19.22
CA LYS A 56 1.01 16.28 20.53
C LYS A 56 0.26 15.35 21.48
N TRP A 57 -0.77 14.66 20.99
CA TRP A 57 -1.54 13.70 21.76
C TRP A 57 -0.69 12.53 22.28
N CYS A 58 0.13 11.93 21.40
CA CYS A 58 1.03 10.84 21.78
C CYS A 58 2.11 11.31 22.76
N GLN A 59 2.71 12.48 22.53
CA GLN A 59 3.73 13.05 23.42
C GLN A 59 3.18 13.31 24.83
N ALA A 60 1.97 13.86 24.93
CA ALA A 60 1.32 14.10 26.22
C ALA A 60 1.00 12.81 26.99
N ARG A 61 1.03 11.65 26.32
CA ARG A 61 0.62 10.34 26.88
C ARG A 61 1.71 9.29 26.77
N VAL A 62 2.96 9.70 26.57
CA VAL A 62 4.10 8.79 26.39
C VAL A 62 4.34 7.90 27.62
N HIS A 63 3.92 8.35 28.80
CA HIS A 63 4.07 7.62 30.06
C HIS A 63 2.76 7.04 30.60
N TRP A 64 1.67 7.05 29.82
CA TRP A 64 0.43 6.39 30.22
C TRP A 64 0.66 4.88 30.36
N ARG A 65 0.38 4.35 31.56
CA ARG A 65 0.48 2.93 31.88
C ARG A 65 -0.80 2.43 32.52
N MET A 66 -1.15 2.97 33.69
CA MET A 66 -2.35 2.54 34.42
C MET A 66 -3.61 3.21 33.89
N GLU A 67 -3.47 4.36 33.26
CA GLU A 67 -4.55 5.15 32.68
C GLU A 67 -5.27 4.37 31.57
N TRP A 68 -4.57 3.51 30.83
CA TRP A 68 -5.17 2.62 29.83
C TRP A 68 -6.26 1.72 30.39
N ASN A 69 -6.20 1.36 31.68
CA ASN A 69 -7.21 0.51 32.33
C ASN A 69 -8.56 1.21 32.53
N SER A 70 -8.60 2.55 32.39
CA SER A 70 -9.80 3.36 32.63
C SER A 70 -10.46 3.85 31.34
N VAL A 71 -9.83 3.67 30.19
CA VAL A 71 -10.33 4.19 28.90
C VAL A 71 -11.16 3.15 28.19
N VAL A 72 -12.41 3.51 27.87
CA VAL A 72 -13.29 2.72 27.01
C VAL A 72 -13.25 3.29 25.60
N PHE A 73 -12.88 2.47 24.61
CA PHE A 73 -12.89 2.84 23.20
C PHE A 73 -14.19 2.40 22.54
N SER A 74 -14.70 3.22 21.63
CA SER A 74 -15.85 2.91 20.78
C SER A 74 -15.50 3.21 19.33
N ASP A 75 -15.73 2.24 18.45
CA ASP A 75 -15.75 2.43 17.01
C ASP A 75 -16.92 1.63 16.40
N GLY A 76 -17.27 1.98 15.17
CA GLY A 76 -18.25 1.21 14.39
C GLY A 76 -17.51 0.42 13.32
N SER A 77 -17.81 -0.86 13.19
CA SER A 77 -17.18 -1.74 12.22
C SER A 77 -18.20 -2.42 11.32
N ARG A 78 -17.87 -2.54 10.03
CA ARG A 78 -18.68 -3.28 9.06
C ARG A 78 -18.13 -4.70 8.89
N PHE A 79 -18.96 -5.69 9.19
CA PHE A 79 -18.67 -7.09 8.95
C PHE A 79 -19.29 -7.53 7.62
N CYS A 80 -18.46 -7.94 6.66
CA CYS A 80 -18.94 -8.45 5.37
C CYS A 80 -19.33 -9.93 5.47
N LEU A 81 -20.52 -10.29 4.96
CA LEU A 81 -21.07 -11.65 4.99
C LEU A 81 -20.57 -12.55 3.84
N GLY A 82 -19.89 -11.97 2.85
CA GLY A 82 -19.26 -12.69 1.76
C GLY A 82 -17.74 -12.60 1.81
N ALA A 83 -17.07 -13.58 1.21
CA ALA A 83 -15.61 -13.54 1.06
C ALA A 83 -15.23 -12.29 0.27
N ARG A 84 -14.31 -11.48 0.82
CA ARG A 84 -13.58 -10.49 0.03
C ARG A 84 -12.98 -11.19 -1.19
N ASP A 85 -12.88 -10.47 -2.30
CA ASP A 85 -12.18 -10.91 -3.51
C ASP A 85 -10.68 -11.03 -3.18
N ILE A 86 -10.33 -12.07 -2.44
CA ILE A 86 -8.94 -12.38 -2.09
C ILE A 86 -8.32 -12.82 -3.41
N ARG A 87 -7.46 -11.95 -3.95
CA ARG A 87 -6.64 -12.29 -5.11
C ARG A 87 -5.70 -13.41 -4.70
N VAL A 88 -6.06 -14.64 -5.04
CA VAL A 88 -5.23 -15.83 -4.80
C VAL A 88 -4.09 -15.80 -5.82
N LEU A 89 -2.84 -15.89 -5.34
CA LEU A 89 -1.70 -16.07 -6.22
C LEU A 89 -1.71 -17.51 -6.75
N VAL A 90 -1.78 -17.65 -8.08
CA VAL A 90 -1.73 -18.95 -8.77
C VAL A 90 -0.39 -19.07 -9.50
N GLY A 91 0.44 -20.03 -9.11
CA GLY A 91 1.70 -20.33 -9.80
C GLY A 91 1.44 -21.05 -11.14
N ARG A 92 2.09 -20.60 -12.22
CA ARG A 92 1.99 -21.21 -13.56
C ARG A 92 3.25 -20.98 -14.38
N ARG A 93 3.47 -21.80 -15.42
CA ARG A 93 4.54 -21.56 -16.40
C ARG A 93 4.22 -20.35 -17.29
N PRO A 94 5.24 -19.69 -17.86
CA PRO A 94 5.01 -18.63 -18.83
C PRO A 94 4.15 -19.15 -19.98
N ARG A 95 3.08 -18.41 -20.33
CA ARG A 95 2.11 -18.73 -21.39
C ARG A 95 1.20 -19.94 -21.13
N GLU A 96 1.20 -20.50 -19.92
CA GLU A 96 0.24 -21.53 -19.53
C GLU A 96 -1.16 -20.93 -19.32
N ARG A 97 -2.20 -21.61 -19.84
CA ARG A 97 -3.60 -21.21 -19.64
C ARG A 97 -3.99 -21.38 -18.16
N LEU A 98 -4.92 -20.54 -17.70
CA LEU A 98 -5.42 -20.66 -16.33
C LEU A 98 -6.22 -21.97 -16.18
N PRO A 99 -5.96 -22.79 -15.16
CA PRO A 99 -6.76 -23.97 -14.86
C PRO A 99 -8.25 -23.63 -14.70
N SER A 100 -9.13 -24.54 -15.14
CA SER A 100 -10.59 -24.35 -15.09
C SER A 100 -11.16 -24.20 -13.67
N ASN A 101 -10.45 -24.73 -12.67
CA ASN A 101 -10.80 -24.68 -11.26
C ASN A 101 -10.30 -23.41 -10.53
N CYS A 102 -9.63 -22.49 -11.24
CA CYS A 102 -9.18 -21.25 -10.61
C CYS A 102 -10.36 -20.35 -10.26
N PRO A 103 -10.33 -19.68 -9.09
CA PRO A 103 -11.35 -18.72 -8.70
C PRO A 103 -11.54 -17.68 -9.80
N ARG A 104 -12.78 -17.53 -10.27
CA ARG A 104 -13.13 -16.46 -11.21
C ARG A 104 -13.31 -15.16 -10.42
N PRO A 105 -12.93 -14.01 -11.01
CA PRO A 105 -13.28 -12.71 -10.44
C PRO A 105 -14.80 -12.67 -10.22
N ARG A 106 -15.24 -12.30 -9.00
CA ARG A 106 -16.66 -12.03 -8.78
C ARG A 106 -16.99 -10.62 -9.26
N HIS A 107 -18.26 -10.40 -9.61
CA HIS A 107 -18.77 -9.08 -9.96
C HIS A 107 -18.55 -8.07 -8.81
N ILE A 108 -18.43 -6.79 -9.16
CA ILE A 108 -18.08 -5.64 -8.29
C ILE A 108 -19.23 -5.26 -7.33
N ASP A 109 -20.23 -6.13 -7.14
CA ASP A 109 -21.36 -5.80 -6.28
C ASP A 109 -20.91 -5.70 -4.82
N PRO A 110 -21.31 -4.66 -4.08
CA PRO A 110 -20.96 -4.50 -2.68
C PRO A 110 -21.36 -5.75 -1.90
N THR A 111 -20.39 -6.38 -1.24
CA THR A 111 -20.67 -7.53 -0.38
C THR A 111 -21.65 -7.11 0.72
N PRO A 112 -22.80 -7.81 0.88
CA PRO A 112 -23.72 -7.58 1.98
C PRO A 112 -22.96 -7.61 3.30
N GLY A 113 -23.30 -6.72 4.23
CA GLY A 113 -22.60 -6.64 5.51
C GLY A 113 -23.45 -6.00 6.59
N VAL A 114 -23.07 -6.27 7.83
CA VAL A 114 -23.72 -5.79 9.04
C VAL A 114 -22.83 -4.72 9.68
N MET A 115 -23.42 -3.61 10.11
CA MET A 115 -22.76 -2.59 10.91
C MET A 115 -22.97 -2.92 12.39
N VAL A 116 -21.89 -2.94 13.17
CA VAL A 116 -21.90 -3.13 14.63
C VAL A 116 -21.24 -1.92 15.26
#